data_AF-A0A7C2EE50-F1
#
_entry.id   AF-A0A7C2EE50-F1
#
_cell.length_a   1.000
_cell.length_b   1.000
_cell.length_c   1.000
_cell.angle_alpha   90.00
_cell.angle_beta   90.00
_cell.angle_gamma   90.00
#
_symmetry.space_group_name_H-M   'P 1'
#
loop_
_entity.id
_entity.type
_entity.pdbx_description
1 polymer ?
#
loop_
_entity_poly.entity_id
_entity_poly.type
_entity_poly.pdbx_seq_one_letter_code
_entity_poly.pdbx_strand_id
1 'polypeptide(L)'
;MHSVLVFLHLFGLMLGAAGGLSSSLIMRRAAAAPAEQAQVLRGLGPMLANVSAVGLVLLWLTGLILVWAVWDGPANLPGLFWVKMAFVIALTAAVGAIHATYAAIRRGEAARAALLPKLGPAAGLSSLLAVLFAVLSFTG
;
A
#
# COMPACT_ATOMS: atom_id res chain seq x y z
N MET A 1 7.52 10.99 22.59
CA MET A 1 6.23 10.47 22.07
C MET A 1 6.11 10.66 20.55
N HIS A 2 6.48 11.83 20.01
CA HIS A 2 6.45 12.11 18.56
C HIS A 2 7.24 11.09 17.70
N SER A 3 8.46 10.72 18.09
CA SER A 3 9.31 9.82 17.30
C SER A 3 8.75 8.41 17.11
N VAL A 4 8.04 7.87 18.12
CA VAL A 4 7.38 6.56 18.03
C VAL A 4 6.23 6.61 17.04
N LEU A 5 5.44 7.68 17.06
CA LEU A 5 4.32 7.86 16.13
C LEU A 5 4.80 8.01 14.68
N VAL A 6 5.86 8.80 14.46
CA VAL A 6 6.50 8.94 13.13
C VAL A 6 7.08 7.60 12.68
N PHE A 7 7.76 6.85 13.56
CA PHE A 7 8.23 5.50 13.26
C PHE A 7 7.08 4.59 12.80
N LEU A 8 5.99 4.54 13.57
CA LEU A 8 4.82 3.71 13.21
C LEU A 8 4.19 4.15 11.88
N HIS A 9 4.16 5.45 11.59
CA HIS A 9 3.67 5.99 10.32
C HIS A 9 4.51 5.52 9.13
N LEU A 10 5.83 5.67 9.22
CA LEU A 10 6.77 5.24 8.18
C LEU A 10 6.78 3.72 8.05
N PHE A 11 6.67 2.99 9.16
CA PHE A 11 6.57 1.54 9.17
C PHE A 11 5.27 1.06 8.51
N GLY A 12 4.14 1.69 8.82
CA GLY A 12 2.86 1.43 8.15
C GLY A 12 2.94 1.66 6.64
N LEU A 13 3.57 2.77 6.22
CA LEU A 13 3.84 3.05 4.82
C LEU A 13 4.67 1.95 4.16
N MET A 14 5.76 1.52 4.82
CA MET A 14 6.65 0.47 4.34
C MET A 14 5.91 -0.86 4.17
N LEU A 15 5.10 -1.27 5.15
CA LEU A 15 4.29 -2.49 5.07
C LEU A 15 3.25 -2.39 3.95
N GLY A 16 2.57 -1.25 3.84
CA GLY A 16 1.62 -0.94 2.76
C GLY A 16 2.25 -1.12 1.38
N ALA A 17 3.41 -0.49 1.18
CA ALA A 17 4.21 -0.56 -0.04
C ALA A 17 4.68 -1.99 -0.35
N ALA A 18 5.40 -2.60 0.60
CA ALA A 18 6.08 -3.87 0.41
C ALA A 18 5.10 -5.03 0.20
N GLY A 19 3.99 -5.06 0.95
CA GLY A 19 2.97 -6.09 0.79
C GLY A 19 2.30 -6.03 -0.59
N GLY A 20 1.91 -4.83 -1.04
CA GLY A 20 1.25 -4.64 -2.34
C GLY A 20 2.18 -4.94 -3.53
N LEU A 21 3.40 -4.41 -3.50
CA LEU A 21 4.42 -4.65 -4.53
C LEU A 21 4.78 -6.14 -4.60
N SER A 22 5.13 -6.74 -3.47
CA SER A 22 5.55 -8.14 -3.39
C SER A 22 4.45 -9.08 -3.86
N SER A 23 3.19 -8.82 -3.50
CA SER A 23 2.05 -9.63 -3.96
C SER A 23 1.99 -9.68 -5.49
N SER A 24 2.15 -8.54 -6.17
CA SER A 24 2.14 -8.52 -7.65
C SER A 24 3.35 -9.17 -8.30
N LEU A 25 4.54 -9.01 -7.71
CA LEU A 25 5.77 -9.64 -8.21
C LEU A 25 5.66 -11.16 -8.13
N ILE A 26 5.13 -11.68 -7.02
CA ILE A 26 4.86 -13.10 -6.86
C ILE A 26 3.84 -13.57 -7.89
N MET A 27 2.76 -12.82 -8.16
CA MET A 27 1.79 -13.22 -9.19
C MET A 27 2.39 -13.25 -10.59
N ARG A 28 3.24 -12.28 -10.94
CA ARG A 28 3.98 -12.29 -12.21
C ARG A 28 4.89 -13.52 -12.31
N ARG A 29 5.55 -13.88 -11.21
CA ARG A 29 6.43 -15.05 -11.15
C ARG A 29 5.64 -16.36 -11.22
N ALA A 30 4.48 -16.42 -10.58
CA ALA A 30 3.55 -17.55 -10.67
C ALA A 30 3.00 -17.77 -12.08
N ALA A 31 2.80 -16.70 -12.86
CA ALA A 31 2.34 -16.80 -14.25
C ALA A 31 3.38 -17.43 -15.19
N ALA A 32 4.66 -17.30 -14.87
CA ALA A 32 5.77 -17.86 -15.64
C ALA A 32 6.30 -19.19 -15.09
N ALA A 33 5.77 -19.67 -13.96
CA ALA A 33 6.26 -20.86 -13.27
C ALA A 33 5.53 -22.14 -13.73
N PRO A 34 6.16 -23.32 -13.62
CA PRO A 34 5.49 -24.61 -13.76
C PRO A 34 4.28 -24.73 -12.83
N ALA A 35 3.26 -25.51 -13.23
CA ALA A 35 1.96 -25.54 -12.55
C ALA A 35 2.03 -25.79 -11.03
N GLU A 36 2.91 -26.69 -10.60
CA GLU A 36 3.11 -27.05 -9.20
C GLU A 36 3.73 -25.89 -8.38
N GLN A 37 4.74 -25.21 -8.93
CA GLN A 37 5.37 -24.04 -8.31
C GLN A 37 4.44 -22.82 -8.33
N ALA A 38 3.64 -22.67 -9.38
CA ALA A 38 2.68 -21.58 -9.53
C ALA A 38 1.59 -21.62 -8.45
N GLN A 39 1.14 -22.81 -8.03
CA GLN A 39 0.16 -22.94 -6.95
C GLN A 39 0.71 -22.43 -5.60
N VAL A 40 1.95 -22.81 -5.26
CA VAL A 40 2.62 -22.35 -4.04
C VAL A 40 2.76 -20.82 -4.04
N LEU A 41 3.24 -20.24 -5.15
CA LEU A 41 3.40 -18.79 -5.28
C LEU A 41 2.06 -18.04 -5.17
N ARG A 42 0.99 -18.57 -5.79
CA ARG A 42 -0.35 -17.98 -5.68
C ARG A 42 -0.87 -17.95 -4.24
N GLY A 43 -0.50 -18.92 -3.41
CA GLY A 43 -0.86 -18.96 -1.99
C GLY A 43 -0.27 -17.81 -1.16
N LEU A 44 0.88 -17.26 -1.55
CA LEU A 44 1.54 -16.16 -0.82
C LEU A 44 0.90 -14.79 -1.11
N GLY A 45 0.24 -14.65 -2.27
CA GLY A 45 -0.35 -13.39 -2.72
C GLY A 45 -1.32 -12.76 -1.70
N PRO A 46 -2.34 -13.50 -1.21
CA PRO A 46 -3.28 -13.00 -0.21
C PRO A 46 -2.63 -12.63 1.13
N MET A 47 -1.64 -13.39 1.59
CA MET A 47 -0.91 -13.08 2.82
C MET A 47 -0.25 -11.71 2.72
N LEU A 48 0.44 -11.42 1.61
CA LEU A 48 1.10 -10.14 1.38
C LEU A 48 0.12 -8.98 1.20
N ALA A 49 -1.04 -9.24 0.59
CA ALA A 49 -2.11 -8.25 0.51
C ALA A 49 -2.64 -7.89 1.92
N ASN A 50 -2.76 -8.87 2.82
CA ASN A 50 -3.14 -8.61 4.22
C ASN A 50 -2.09 -7.77 4.94
N VAL A 51 -0.80 -8.06 4.78
CA VAL A 51 0.29 -7.23 5.34
C VAL A 51 0.19 -5.78 4.85
N SER A 52 -0.07 -5.60 3.55
CA SER A 52 -0.28 -4.28 2.97
C SER A 52 -1.47 -3.54 3.59
N ALA A 53 -2.60 -4.23 3.80
CA ALA A 53 -3.77 -3.64 4.45
C ALA A 53 -3.51 -3.25 5.90
N VAL A 54 -2.82 -4.09 6.68
CA VAL A 54 -2.42 -3.75 8.06
C VAL A 54 -1.51 -2.52 8.07
N GLY A 55 -0.55 -2.46 7.16
CA GLY A 55 0.31 -1.30 6.96
C GLY A 55 -0.48 -0.02 6.65
N LEU A 56 -1.47 -0.11 5.77
CA LEU A 56 -2.36 1.00 5.42
C LEU A 56 -3.21 1.48 6.61
N VAL A 57 -3.77 0.56 7.40
CA VAL A 57 -4.51 0.92 8.61
C VAL A 57 -3.59 1.67 9.57
N LEU A 58 -2.39 1.15 9.81
CA LEU A 58 -1.40 1.81 10.66
C LEU A 58 -1.02 3.19 10.11
N LEU A 59 -0.77 3.30 8.80
CA LEU A 59 -0.45 4.54 8.11
C LEU A 59 -1.53 5.61 8.31
N TRP A 60 -2.80 5.25 8.07
CA TRP A 60 -3.92 6.18 8.17
C TRP A 60 -4.14 6.63 9.61
N LEU A 61 -4.16 5.71 10.58
CA LEU A 61 -4.36 6.06 11.99
C LEU A 61 -3.25 6.98 12.50
N THR A 62 -1.99 6.62 12.24
CA THR A 62 -0.84 7.43 12.67
C THR A 62 -0.75 8.75 11.92
N GLY A 63 -1.08 8.77 10.63
CA GLY A 63 -1.10 9.97 9.80
C GLY A 63 -2.15 10.95 10.26
N LEU A 64 -3.35 10.45 10.61
CA LEU A 64 -4.40 11.23 11.23
C LEU A 64 -3.85 11.86 12.52
N ILE A 65 -3.37 11.06 13.48
CA ILE A 65 -2.85 11.59 14.75
C ILE A 65 -1.75 12.65 14.54
N LEU A 66 -0.84 12.46 13.58
CA LEU A 66 0.23 13.43 13.26
C LEU A 66 -0.32 14.77 12.76
N VAL A 67 -1.46 14.83 12.08
CA VAL A 67 -2.07 16.10 11.64
C VAL A 67 -2.41 16.99 12.83
N TRP A 68 -3.01 16.44 13.89
CA TRP A 68 -3.31 17.24 15.09
C TRP A 68 -2.08 17.42 15.97
N ALA A 69 -1.21 16.42 16.08
CA ALA A 69 -0.05 16.49 16.98
C ALA A 69 1.07 17.41 16.47
N VAL A 70 1.21 17.60 15.16
CA VAL A 70 2.30 18.39 14.55
C VAL A 70 1.79 19.69 13.96
N TRP A 71 0.63 19.65 13.30
CA TRP A 71 0.11 20.78 12.53
C TRP A 71 -1.09 21.44 13.20
N ASP A 72 -1.51 21.01 14.40
CA ASP A 72 -2.68 21.54 15.11
C ASP A 72 -3.96 21.54 14.26
N GLY A 73 -4.07 20.55 13.37
CA GLY A 73 -5.22 20.36 12.49
C GLY A 73 -4.95 20.59 10.99
N PRO A 74 -5.95 20.33 10.14
CA PRO A 74 -5.77 20.29 8.69
C PRO A 74 -5.59 21.67 8.03
N ALA A 75 -5.93 22.75 8.72
CA ALA A 75 -5.85 24.11 8.19
C ALA A 75 -4.41 24.60 8.00
N ASN A 76 -3.46 24.03 8.75
CA ASN A 76 -2.05 24.44 8.73
C ASN A 76 -1.19 23.53 7.82
N LEU A 77 -1.81 22.61 7.07
CA LEU A 77 -1.07 21.66 6.26
C LEU A 77 -0.47 22.32 5.01
N PRO A 78 0.83 22.08 4.72
CA PRO A 78 1.48 22.65 3.54
C PRO A 78 0.90 22.07 2.25
N GLY A 79 0.98 22.80 1.14
CA GLY A 79 0.45 22.35 -0.16
C GLY A 79 0.96 20.97 -0.59
N LEU A 80 2.25 20.67 -0.32
CA LEU A 80 2.86 19.38 -0.63
C LEU A 80 2.28 18.22 0.18
N PHE A 81 1.70 18.48 1.36
CA PHE A 81 1.01 17.45 2.14
C PHE A 81 -0.20 16.91 1.37
N TRP A 82 -0.93 17.77 0.66
CA TRP A 82 -2.07 17.36 -0.15
C TRP A 82 -1.65 16.52 -1.36
N VAL A 83 -0.49 16.83 -1.95
CA VAL A 83 0.11 16.02 -3.03
C VAL A 83 0.49 14.63 -2.50
N LYS A 84 1.16 14.54 -1.33
CA LYS A 84 1.37 13.27 -0.62
C LYS A 84 0.05 12.52 -0.44
N MET A 85 -0.99 13.21 0.00
CA MET A 85 -2.28 12.58 0.28
C MET A 85 -2.95 11.99 -0.95
N ALA A 86 -2.83 12.63 -2.12
CA ALA A 86 -3.30 12.05 -3.37
C ALA A 86 -2.68 10.66 -3.64
N PHE A 87 -1.37 10.52 -3.38
CA PHE A 87 -0.68 9.23 -3.51
C PHE A 87 -1.05 8.22 -2.43
N VAL A 88 -1.29 8.65 -1.19
CA VAL A 88 -1.79 7.75 -0.13
C VAL A 88 -3.19 7.23 -0.48
N ILE A 89 -4.06 8.06 -1.04
CA ILE A 89 -5.38 7.65 -1.53
C ILE A 89 -5.25 6.67 -2.70
N ALA A 90 -4.37 6.95 -3.67
CA ALA A 90 -4.10 6.05 -4.80
C ALA A 90 -3.56 4.69 -4.32
N LEU A 91 -2.64 4.68 -3.35
CA LEU A 91 -2.16 3.46 -2.69
C LEU A 91 -3.31 2.70 -2.02
N THR A 92 -4.16 3.39 -1.26
CA THR A 92 -5.31 2.80 -0.57
C THR A 92 -6.26 2.14 -1.58
N ALA A 93 -6.57 2.83 -2.67
CA ALA A 93 -7.41 2.31 -3.74
C ALA A 93 -6.78 1.09 -4.43
N ALA A 94 -5.48 1.13 -4.72
CA ALA A 94 -4.77 0.00 -5.32
C ALA A 94 -4.79 -1.24 -4.41
N VAL A 95 -4.54 -1.08 -3.11
CA VAL A 95 -4.60 -2.20 -2.16
C VAL A 95 -6.02 -2.72 -1.98
N GLY A 96 -7.02 -1.83 -1.90
CA GLY A 96 -8.43 -2.22 -1.90
C GLY A 96 -8.82 -3.04 -3.13
N ALA A 97 -8.35 -2.62 -4.31
CA ALA A 97 -8.57 -3.36 -5.56
C ALA A 97 -7.85 -4.71 -5.58
N ILE A 98 -6.65 -4.83 -4.99
CA ILE A 98 -5.94 -6.11 -4.83
C ILE A 98 -6.77 -7.06 -3.96
N HIS A 99 -7.29 -6.58 -2.83
CA HIS A 99 -8.15 -7.37 -1.95
C HIS A 99 -9.45 -7.81 -2.62
N ALA A 100 -10.12 -6.88 -3.32
CA ALA A 100 -11.32 -7.19 -4.09
C ALA A 100 -11.05 -8.22 -5.19
N THR A 101 -9.88 -8.14 -5.83
CA THR A 101 -9.43 -9.10 -6.85
C THR A 101 -9.22 -10.48 -6.25
N TYR A 102 -8.51 -10.59 -5.12
CA TYR A 102 -8.35 -11.88 -4.43
C TYR A 102 -9.69 -12.45 -3.96
N ALA A 103 -10.59 -11.62 -3.44
CA ALA A 103 -11.93 -12.05 -3.04
C ALA A 103 -12.73 -12.59 -4.24
N ALA A 104 -12.61 -11.97 -5.41
CA ALA A 104 -13.26 -12.43 -6.64
C ALA A 104 -12.69 -13.74 -7.17
N ILE A 105 -11.35 -13.89 -7.15
CA ILE A 105 -10.69 -15.14 -7.54
C ILE A 105 -11.18 -16.30 -6.65
N ARG A 106 -11.32 -16.07 -5.34
CA ARG A 106 -11.88 -17.07 -4.42
C ARG A 106 -13.33 -17.44 -4.71
N ARG A 107 -14.10 -16.55 -5.35
CA ARG A 107 -15.48 -16.81 -5.82
C ARG A 107 -15.53 -17.47 -7.21
N GLY A 108 -14.38 -17.82 -7.80
CA GLY A 108 -14.30 -18.48 -9.10
C GLY A 108 -14.06 -17.54 -10.29
N GLU A 109 -13.91 -16.23 -10.06
CA GLU A 109 -13.66 -15.25 -11.13
C GLU A 109 -12.17 -15.20 -11.52
N ALA A 110 -11.62 -16.32 -12.00
CA ALA A 110 -10.19 -16.48 -12.29
C ALA A 110 -9.63 -15.41 -13.24
N ALA A 111 -10.45 -14.91 -14.18
CA ALA A 111 -10.07 -13.86 -15.12
C ALA A 111 -9.59 -12.56 -14.43
N ARG A 112 -10.09 -12.25 -13.21
CA ARG A 112 -9.66 -11.05 -12.48
C ARG A 112 -8.20 -11.10 -12.02
N ALA A 113 -7.55 -12.28 -12.02
CA ALA A 113 -6.13 -12.39 -11.71
C ALA A 113 -5.23 -11.55 -12.64
N ALA A 114 -5.69 -11.25 -13.86
CA ALA A 114 -4.97 -10.39 -14.80
C ALA A 114 -4.81 -8.93 -14.33
N LEU A 115 -5.55 -8.49 -13.30
CA LEU A 115 -5.42 -7.15 -12.72
C LEU A 115 -4.24 -7.04 -11.75
N LEU A 116 -3.88 -8.13 -11.06
CA LEU A 116 -2.83 -8.12 -10.02
C LEU A 116 -1.46 -7.63 -10.51
N PRO A 117 -0.99 -7.99 -11.72
CA PRO A 117 0.26 -7.45 -12.27
C PRO A 117 0.25 -5.94 -12.54
N LYS A 118 -0.92 -5.32 -12.67
CA LYS A 118 -1.07 -3.86 -12.89
C LYS A 118 -1.22 -3.11 -11.57
N LEU A 119 -1.97 -3.68 -10.63
CA LEU A 119 -2.29 -3.04 -9.36
C LEU A 119 -1.10 -2.93 -8.42
N GLY A 120 -0.19 -3.92 -8.39
CA GLY A 120 0.97 -3.83 -7.49
C GLY A 120 2.02 -2.79 -7.87
N PRO A 121 2.40 -2.62 -9.14
CA PRO A 121 3.21 -1.47 -9.56
C PRO A 121 2.55 -0.13 -9.24
N ALA A 122 1.22 -0.01 -9.40
CA ALA A 122 0.48 1.19 -9.01
C ALA A 122 0.58 1.45 -7.50
N ALA A 123 0.41 0.42 -6.66
CA ALA A 123 0.60 0.52 -5.21
C ALA A 123 2.05 0.90 -4.86
N GLY A 124 3.04 0.24 -5.46
CA GLY A 124 4.46 0.52 -5.24
C GLY A 124 4.85 1.96 -5.61
N LEU A 125 4.47 2.41 -6.81
CA LEU A 125 4.76 3.78 -7.26
C LEU A 125 4.05 4.83 -6.40
N SER A 126 2.77 4.59 -6.06
CA SER A 126 2.03 5.48 -5.16
C SER A 126 2.71 5.58 -3.80
N SER A 127 3.18 4.47 -3.25
CA SER A 127 3.90 4.49 -1.97
C SER A 127 5.23 5.24 -2.04
N LEU A 128 6.01 5.06 -3.12
CA LEU A 128 7.28 5.76 -3.33
C LEU A 128 7.06 7.28 -3.41
N LEU A 129 6.07 7.71 -4.20
CA LEU A 129 5.73 9.12 -4.33
C LEU A 129 5.16 9.68 -3.02
N ALA A 130 4.38 8.90 -2.27
CA ALA A 130 3.95 9.29 -0.93
C ALA A 130 5.14 9.50 0.04
N VAL A 131 6.19 8.66 0.00
CA VAL A 131 7.43 8.90 0.78
C VAL A 131 8.05 10.23 0.36
N LEU A 132 8.28 10.41 -0.95
CA LEU A 132 8.97 11.58 -1.48
C LEU A 132 8.28 12.87 -1.03
N PHE A 133 6.97 12.98 -1.25
CA PHE A 133 6.22 14.16 -0.86
C PHE A 133 6.07 14.29 0.66
N ALA A 134 6.11 13.20 1.42
CA ALA A 134 6.19 13.28 2.88
C ALA A 134 7.49 13.95 3.32
N VAL A 135 8.64 13.51 2.80
CA VAL A 135 9.94 14.13 3.12
C VAL A 135 9.92 15.61 2.78
N LEU A 136 9.50 15.96 1.56
CA LEU A 136 9.41 17.35 1.12
C LEU A 136 8.45 18.20 1.98
N SER A 137 7.38 17.61 2.52
CA SER A 137 6.43 18.33 3.40
C SER A 137 6.96 18.55 4.81
N PHE A 138 7.94 17.77 5.26
CA PHE A 138 8.53 17.91 6.61
C PHE A 138 9.84 18.68 6.61
N THR A 139 10.49 18.85 5.45
CA THR A 139 11.76 19.59 5.31
C THR A 139 11.65 20.91 4.57
N GLY A 140 10.51 21.19 3.94
CA GLY A 140 10.25 22.38 3.11
C GLY A 140 9.33 23.39 3.78
#